data_AF-A0A5B1QB83-F1
#
_entry.id   AF-A0A5B1QB83-F1
#
_cell.length_a   1.000
_cell.length_b   1.000
_cell.length_c   1.000
_cell.angle_alpha   90.00
_cell.angle_beta   90.00
_cell.angle_gamma   90.00
#
_symmetry.space_group_name_H-M   'P 1'
#
loop_
_entity.id
_entity.type
_entity.pdbx_description
1 polymer ?
#
loop_
_entity_poly.entity_id
_entity_poly.type
_entity_poly.pdbx_seq_one_letter_code
_entity_poly.pdbx_strand_id
1 'polypeptide(L)' 'MAKSKNHTNHNQVKKAHRNGIKNPKVSRTRSLKGVDAKFRRNARFALVGSHKARLEAKAAS' A
#
# COMPACT_ATOMS: atom_id res chain seq x y z
N MET A 1 7.37 29.00 -42.78
CA MET A 1 7.39 28.22 -41.52
C MET A 1 6.10 27.41 -41.42
N ALA A 2 6.17 26.09 -41.61
CA ALA A 2 4.98 25.25 -41.58
C ALA A 2 4.67 24.86 -40.12
N LYS A 3 3.42 25.07 -39.69
CA LYS A 3 2.99 24.69 -38.33
C LYS A 3 2.85 23.17 -38.23
N SER A 4 3.44 22.57 -37.20
CA SER A 4 3.27 21.15 -36.87
C SER A 4 2.07 20.92 -35.95
N LYS A 5 1.70 19.65 -35.73
CA LYS A 5 0.67 19.26 -34.76
C LYS A 5 1.17 19.51 -33.33
N ASN A 6 0.37 20.20 -32.52
CA ASN A 6 0.75 20.61 -31.17
C ASN A 6 0.56 19.52 -30.09
N HIS A 7 -0.36 18.56 -30.30
CA HIS A 7 -0.61 17.47 -29.33
C HIS A 7 -1.29 16.24 -29.96
N THR A 8 -1.00 15.03 -29.46
CA THR A 8 -1.75 13.80 -29.82
C THR A 8 -1.67 12.72 -28.74
N ASN A 9 -2.77 12.00 -28.54
CA ASN A 9 -2.88 10.84 -27.65
C ASN A 9 -2.84 9.48 -28.40
N HIS A 10 -2.59 9.50 -29.72
CA HIS A 10 -2.86 8.37 -30.63
C HIS A 10 -2.21 7.02 -30.24
N ASN A 11 -1.00 7.05 -29.66
CA ASN A 11 -0.27 5.83 -29.30
C ASN A 11 -0.11 5.61 -27.79
N GLN A 12 -0.72 6.44 -26.94
CA GLN A 12 -0.54 6.29 -25.49
C GLN A 12 -1.27 5.06 -24.96
N VAL A 13 -2.50 4.83 -25.43
CA VAL A 13 -3.30 3.65 -25.07
C VAL A 13 -2.56 2.37 -25.47
N LYS A 14 -2.13 2.26 -26.73
CA LYS A 14 -1.36 1.10 -27.20
C LYS A 14 -0.10 0.86 -26.37
N LYS A 15 0.63 1.91 -25.99
CA LYS A 15 1.79 1.82 -25.08
C LYS A 15 1.42 1.32 -23.69
N ALA A 16 0.36 1.85 -23.08
CA ALA A 16 -0.06 1.46 -21.74
C ALA A 16 -0.47 -0.02 -21.67
N HIS A 17 -1.08 -0.54 -22.74
CA HIS A 17 -1.55 -1.93 -22.77
C HIS A 17 -0.50 -2.95 -23.23
N ARG A 18 0.65 -2.54 -23.82
CA ARG A 18 1.72 -3.47 -24.24
C ARG A 18 2.22 -4.38 -23.11
N ASN A 19 2.41 -3.81 -21.92
CA ASN A 19 2.81 -4.56 -20.71
C ASN A 19 1.65 -4.72 -19.71
N GLY A 20 0.47 -4.20 -20.08
CA GLY A 20 -0.71 -4.09 -19.24
C GLY A 20 -0.60 -3.01 -18.16
N ILE A 21 -1.74 -2.40 -17.85
CA ILE A 21 -1.89 -1.50 -16.70
C ILE A 21 -1.96 -2.37 -15.45
N LYS A 22 -0.92 -2.33 -14.60
CA LYS A 22 -0.85 -3.17 -13.39
C LYS A 22 -1.60 -2.51 -12.24
N ASN A 23 -2.42 -3.32 -11.55
CA ASN A 23 -3.05 -2.90 -10.30
C ASN A 23 -2.01 -2.80 -9.17
N PRO A 24 -2.24 -1.94 -8.15
CA PRO A 24 -1.40 -1.90 -6.97
C PRO A 24 -1.39 -3.26 -6.26
N LYS A 25 -0.23 -3.64 -5.72
CA LYS A 25 -0.08 -4.91 -5.00
C LYS A 25 -0.91 -4.88 -3.71
N VAL A 26 -1.77 -5.87 -3.54
CA VAL A 26 -2.51 -6.08 -2.29
C VAL A 26 -1.69 -7.03 -1.40
N SER A 27 -1.54 -6.67 -0.13
CA SER A 27 -0.95 -7.54 0.89
C SER A 27 -1.95 -7.74 2.03
N ARG A 28 -1.74 -8.77 2.86
CA ARG A 28 -2.63 -9.08 3.99
C ARG A 28 -2.81 -7.91 4.96
N THR A 29 -1.77 -7.08 5.12
CA THR A 29 -1.79 -5.93 6.03
C THR A 29 -1.51 -4.65 5.26
N ARG A 30 -2.43 -3.69 5.33
CA ARG A 30 -2.28 -2.39 4.68
C ARG A 30 -1.36 -1.45 5.47
N SER A 31 -0.83 -0.44 4.79
CA SER A 31 -0.07 0.63 5.46
C SER A 31 -0.98 1.47 6.35
N LEU A 32 -0.51 1.79 7.56
CA LEU A 32 -1.17 2.72 8.49
C LEU A 32 -0.69 4.17 8.30
N LYS A 33 -0.02 4.49 7.18
CA LYS A 33 0.38 5.87 6.86
C LYS A 33 -0.87 6.73 6.66
N GLY A 34 -0.96 7.85 7.38
CA GLY A 34 -2.12 8.76 7.35
C GLY A 34 -3.28 8.38 8.29
N VAL A 35 -3.17 7.26 9.02
CA VAL A 35 -4.15 6.92 10.07
C VAL A 35 -3.90 7.79 11.31
N ASP A 36 -4.97 8.11 12.04
CA ASP A 36 -4.96 8.92 13.25
C ASP A 36 -3.83 8.52 14.23
N ALA A 37 -3.13 9.54 14.73
CA ALA A 37 -1.96 9.36 15.58
C ALA A 37 -2.31 8.75 16.94
N LYS A 38 -3.49 9.04 17.51
CA LYS A 38 -3.91 8.47 18.80
C LYS A 38 -4.20 6.97 18.63
N PHE A 39 -4.93 6.60 17.59
CA PHE A 39 -5.16 5.19 17.25
C PHE A 39 -3.85 4.44 17.04
N ARG A 40 -2.93 4.98 16.24
CA ARG A 40 -1.64 4.33 15.99
C ARG A 40 -0.80 4.14 17.25
N ARG A 41 -0.82 5.11 18.16
CA ARG A 41 -0.11 5.00 19.44
C ARG A 41 -0.72 3.91 20.32
N ASN A 42 -2.05 3.86 20.42
CA ASN A 42 -2.74 2.83 21.18
C ASN A 42 -2.51 1.42 20.60
N ALA A 43 -2.64 1.27 19.27
CA ALA A 43 -2.43 -0.01 18.59
C ALA A 43 -1.02 -0.57 18.79
N ARG A 44 0.01 0.30 18.89
CA ARG A 44 1.38 -0.12 19.22
C ARG A 44 1.47 -0.74 20.61
N PHE A 45 0.88 -0.11 21.63
CA PHE A 45 0.91 -0.64 23.00
C PHE A 45 0.10 -1.93 23.12
N ALA A 46 -1.07 -2.01 22.48
CA ALA A 46 -1.88 -3.21 22.44
C ALA A 46 -1.09 -4.40 21.84
N LEU A 47 -0.40 -4.18 20.72
CA LEU A 47 0.39 -5.22 20.06
C LEU A 47 1.52 -5.76 20.95
N VAL A 48 2.22 -4.88 21.68
CA VAL A 48 3.26 -5.28 22.64
C VAL A 48 2.67 -6.14 23.76
N GLY A 49 1.54 -5.74 24.33
CA GLY A 49 0.84 -6.49 25.37
C GLY A 49 0.39 -7.88 24.89
N SER A 50 -0.27 -7.94 23.72
CA SER A 50 -0.69 -9.21 23.12
C SER A 50 0.49 -10.12 22.80
N HIS A 51 1.63 -9.57 22.36
CA HIS A 51 2.82 -10.35 22.09
C HIS A 51 3.37 -11.01 23.36
N LYS A 52 3.46 -10.25 24.46
CA LYS A 52 3.91 -10.77 25.77
C LYS A 52 3.00 -11.91 26.26
N ALA A 53 1.68 -11.68 26.29
CA ALA A 53 0.72 -12.68 26.73
C ALA A 53 0.78 -13.97 25.89
N ARG A 54 0.98 -13.84 24.57
CA ARG A 54 1.15 -15.00 23.68
C ARG A 54 2.44 -15.78 23.94
N LEU A 55 3.53 -15.09 24.28
CA LEU A 55 4.79 -15.77 24.65
C LEU A 55 4.65 -16.52 25.97
N GLU A 56 4.03 -15.91 26.98
CA GLU A 56 3.76 -16.54 28.27
C GLU A 56 2.87 -17.78 28.10
N ALA A 57 1.78 -17.68 27.33
CA ALA A 57 0.91 -18.81 27.03
C ALA A 57 1.66 -19.95 26.32
N LYS A 58 2.59 -19.63 25.41
CA LYS A 58 3.42 -20.62 24.71
C LYS A 58 4.49 -21.25 25.62
N ALA A 59 4.99 -20.52 26.61
CA ALA A 59 5.95 -21.05 27.58
C ALA A 59 5.27 -21.94 28.62
N ALA A 60 3.98 -21.70 28.90
CA ALA A 60 3.17 -22.49 29.82
C ALA A 60 2.62 -23.79 29.19
N SER A 61 2.60 -23.89 27.86
CA SER A 61 2.23 -25.10 27.10
C SER A 61 3.44 -25.98 26.86
#